data_AF-A0A7C7VT82-F1
#
_entry.id   AF-A0A7C7VT82-F1
#
_cell.length_a   1.000
_cell.length_b   1.000
_cell.length_c   1.000
_cell.angle_alpha   90.00
_cell.angle_beta   90.00
_cell.angle_gamma   90.00
#
_symmetry.space_group_name_H-M   'P 1'
#
loop_
_entity.id
_entity.type
_entity.pdbx_description
1 polymer ?
#
loop_
_entity_poly.entity_id
_entity_poly.type
_entity_poly.pdbx_seq_one_letter_code
_entity_poly.pdbx_strand_id
1 'polypeptide(L)' 'MGEITPAIATAIASAPGLKLLLPINQPHFEIVGIEWKALTKQISQAIEMIRERAGMTNESMTKSQ' A
#
# COMPACT_ATOMS: atom_id res chain seq x y z
N MET A 1 17.45 3.77 11.39
CA MET A 1 16.08 3.68 10.84
C MET A 1 15.90 4.93 9.99
N GLY A 2 15.64 4.76 8.68
CA GLY A 2 15.94 5.76 7.64
C GLY A 2 15.27 7.12 7.81
N GLU A 3 16.07 8.15 8.08
CA GLU A 3 15.63 9.54 8.08
C GLU A 3 15.23 9.93 6.65
N ILE A 4 13.98 10.35 6.48
CA ILE A 4 13.49 10.92 5.22
C ILE A 4 13.59 12.43 5.34
N THR A 5 14.44 13.05 4.52
CA THR A 5 14.52 14.51 4.46
C THR A 5 13.29 15.08 3.73
N PRO A 6 12.91 16.33 3.98
CA PRO A 6 11.81 16.98 3.26
C PRO A 6 11.98 16.94 1.73
N ALA A 7 13.22 17.03 1.24
CA ALA A 7 13.52 16.93 -0.19
C ALA A 7 13.20 15.54 -0.76
N ILE A 8 13.55 14.47 -0.03
CA ILE A 8 13.23 13.09 -0.44
C ILE A 8 11.71 12.87 -0.42
N ALA A 9 11.04 13.29 0.66
CA ALA A 9 9.57 13.17 0.76
C ALA A 9 8.87 13.89 -0.40
N THR A 10 9.32 15.09 -0.75
CA THR A 10 8.78 15.89 -1.86
C THR A 10 9.00 15.20 -3.21
N ALA A 11 10.20 14.67 -3.46
CA ALA A 11 10.52 13.97 -4.70
C ALA A 11 9.63 12.72 -4.89
N ILE A 12 9.42 11.93 -3.82
CA ILE A 12 8.58 10.73 -3.86
C ILE A 12 7.11 11.09 -4.06
N ALA A 13 6.60 12.08 -3.32
CA ALA A 13 5.20 12.48 -3.39
C ALA A 13 4.82 13.05 -4.78
N SER A 14 5.73 13.81 -5.40
CA SER A 14 5.54 14.45 -6.71
C SER A 14 5.78 13.54 -7.91
N ALA A 15 6.52 12.43 -7.75
CA ALA A 15 6.80 11.50 -8.85
C ALA A 15 5.51 10.94 -9.47
N PRO A 16 5.43 10.68 -10.79
CA PRO A 16 4.26 10.04 -11.38
C PRO A 16 4.07 8.60 -10.87
N GLY A 17 2.82 8.15 -10.80
CA GLY A 17 2.48 6.78 -10.39
C GLY A 17 1.59 6.71 -9.14
N LEU A 18 1.06 5.52 -8.88
CA LEU A 18 0.31 5.23 -7.66
C LEU A 18 1.26 5.07 -6.48
N LYS A 19 0.94 5.66 -5.34
CA LYS A 19 1.66 5.47 -4.08
C LYS A 19 0.75 4.71 -3.13
N LEU A 20 1.30 3.65 -2.54
CA LEU A 20 0.66 2.87 -1.49
C LEU A 20 1.48 3.05 -0.22
N LEU A 21 0.85 3.59 0.82
CA LEU A 21 1.46 3.77 2.14
C LEU A 21 1.15 2.54 3.00
N LEU A 22 2.20 1.82 3.42
CA LEU A 22 2.09 0.76 4.41
C LEU A 22 2.64 1.28 5.75
N PRO A 23 1.81 1.43 6.79
CA PRO A 23 2.27 1.88 8.10
C PRO A 23 3.04 0.76 8.80
N ILE A 24 4.34 0.66 8.52
CA ILE A 24 5.24 -0.27 9.16
C ILE A 24 5.80 0.32 10.46
N ASN A 25 5.44 -0.31 11.58
CA ASN A 25 6.12 -0.22 12.87
C ASN A 25 6.64 1.19 13.23
N GLN A 26 5.74 2.19 13.38
CA GLN A 26 6.05 3.44 14.10
C GLN A 26 4.79 4.29 14.44
N PRO A 27 4.70 4.84 15.67
CA PRO A 27 3.48 5.39 16.29
C PRO A 27 3.27 6.91 16.14
N HIS A 28 3.98 7.59 15.25
CA HIS A 28 4.02 9.07 15.22
C HIS A 28 3.02 9.74 14.26
N PHE A 29 2.27 8.95 13.50
CA PHE A 29 1.30 9.45 12.54
C PHE A 29 -0.04 8.79 12.81
N GLU A 30 -1.05 9.60 13.13
CA GLU A 30 -2.43 9.17 13.14
C GLU A 30 -3.03 9.49 11.77
N ILE A 31 -3.45 8.45 11.05
CA ILE A 31 -4.14 8.61 9.77
C ILE A 31 -5.63 8.53 10.06
N VAL A 32 -6.33 9.66 9.92
CA VAL A 32 -7.77 9.75 10.14
C VAL A 32 -8.52 9.22 8.92
N GLY A 33 -9.61 8.47 9.15
CA GLY A 33 -10.47 7.94 8.08
C GLY A 33 -10.00 6.62 7.48
N ILE A 34 -8.97 5.99 8.05
CA ILE A 34 -8.59 4.61 7.70
C ILE A 34 -8.95 3.65 8.84
N GLU A 35 -9.41 2.46 8.48
CA GLU A 35 -9.56 1.36 9.42
C GLU A 35 -8.17 0.76 9.70
N TRP A 36 -7.83 0.63 10.99
CA TRP A 36 -6.59 -0.07 11.36
C TRP A 36 -6.72 -1.57 11.06
N LYS A 37 -5.69 -2.14 10.43
CA LYS A 37 -5.59 -3.56 10.12
C LYS A 37 -4.19 -4.05 10.47
N ALA A 38 -4.07 -5.33 10.81
CA ALA A 38 -2.75 -5.96 10.96
C ALA A 38 -1.92 -5.78 9.68
N LEU A 39 -0.60 -5.56 9.83
CA LEU A 39 0.30 -5.29 8.70
C LEU A 39 0.20 -6.34 7.59
N THR A 40 0.06 -7.63 7.95
CA THR A 40 -0.11 -8.72 6.99
C THR A 40 -1.36 -8.54 6.12
N LYS A 41 -2.48 -8.09 6.70
CA LYS A 41 -3.71 -7.78 5.98
C LYS A 41 -3.56 -6.55 5.09
N GLN A 42 -2.84 -5.53 5.55
CA GLN A 42 -2.53 -4.35 4.74
C GLN A 42 -1.66 -4.72 3.52
N ILE A 43 -0.68 -5.61 3.70
CA ILE A 43 0.15 -6.13 2.60
C ILE A 43 -0.71 -6.89 1.59
N SER A 44 -1.60 -7.78 2.03
CA SER A 44 -2.53 -8.49 1.11
C SER A 44 -3.39 -7.51 0.31
N GLN A 45 -3.97 -6.50 0.97
CA GLN A 45 -4.76 -5.47 0.31
C GLN A 45 -3.93 -4.66 -0.70
N ALA A 46 -2.68 -4.33 -0.38
CA ALA A 46 -1.78 -3.64 -1.31
C ALA A 46 -1.50 -4.48 -2.56
N ILE A 47 -1.29 -5.79 -2.41
CA ILE A 47 -1.09 -6.71 -3.54
C ILE A 47 -2.33 -6.76 -4.44
N GLU A 48 -3.53 -6.85 -3.85
CA GLU A 48 -4.79 -6.85 -4.59
C GLU A 48 -4.97 -5.55 -5.40
N MET A 49 -4.76 -4.39 -4.77
CA MET A 49 -4.85 -3.09 -5.45
C MET A 49 -3.85 -2.96 -6.61
N ILE A 50 -2.63 -3.51 -6.46
CA ILE A 50 -1.63 -3.52 -7.54
C ILE A 50 -2.10 -4.41 -8.69
N ARG A 51 -2.63 -5.61 -8.39
CA ARG A 51 -3.13 -6.55 -9.40
C ARG A 51 -4.27 -5.94 -10.22
N GLU A 52 -5.27 -5.36 -9.55
CA GLU A 52 -6.40 -4.70 -10.20
C GLU A 52 -5.94 -3.59 -11.16
N ARG A 53 -5.04 -2.73 -10.69
CA ARG A 53 -4.54 -1.60 -11.50
C ARG A 53 -3.59 -2.01 -12.61
N ALA A 54 -2.87 -3.11 -12.45
CA ALA A 54 -2.04 -3.69 -13.50
C ALA A 54 -2.85 -4.47 -14.54
N GLY A 55 -4.17 -4.56 -14.40
CA GLY A 55 -5.03 -5.37 -15.28
C GLY A 55 -4.82 -6.87 -15.12
N MET A 56 -4.21 -7.31 -14.01
CA MET A 56 -4.03 -8.71 -13.68
C MET A 56 -5.31 -9.22 -13.01
N THR A 57 -6.29 -9.67 -13.80
CA THR A 57 -7.45 -10.38 -13.28
C THR A 57 -7.03 -11.77 -12.81
N ASN A 58 -7.47 -12.17 -11.61
CA ASN A 58 -7.33 -13.55 -11.15
C ASN A 58 -8.30 -14.44 -11.93
N GLU A 59 -7.95 -14.84 -13.15
CA GLU A 59 -8.62 -15.92 -13.89
C GLU A 59 -8.26 -17.27 -13.26
N SER A 60 -8.79 -17.58 -12.07
CA SER A 60 -8.95 -18.95 -11.55
C SER A 60 -9.41 -18.96 -10.08
N MET A 61 -10.69 -18.68 -9.87
CA MET A 61 -11.43 -19.30 -8.77
C MET A 61 -12.87 -19.60 -9.24
N THR A 62 -13.00 -20.29 -10.38
CA THR A 62 -14.28 -20.81 -10.88
C THR A 62 -14.19 -22.24 -11.40
N LYS A 63 -13.16 -23.00 -11.02
CA LYS A 63 -13.11 -24.44 -11.24
C LYS A 63 -12.44 -25.15 -10.08
N SER A 64 -13.25 -25.53 -9.10
CA SER A 64 -13.35 -26.90 -8.59
C SER A 64 -13.87 -26.92 -7.16
N GLN A 65 -15.05 -27.52 -7.04
CA GLN A 65 -15.64 -28.22 -5.90
C GLN A 65 -16.24 -27.40 -4.76
#